data_AF-A0A3C0TB37-F1
#
_entry.id   AF-A0A3C0TB37-F1
#
_cell.length_a   1.000
_cell.length_b   1.000
_cell.length_c   1.000
_cell.angle_alpha   90.00
_cell.angle_beta   90.00
_cell.angle_gamma   90.00
#
_symmetry.space_group_name_H-M   'P 1'
#
loop_
_entity.id
_entity.type
_entity.pdbx_description
1 polymer ?
#
loop_
_entity_poly.entity_id
_entity_poly.type
_entity_poly.pdbx_seq_one_letter_code
_entity_poly.pdbx_strand_id
1 'polypeptide(L)'
;IKFMHDQTLRLMNFGYVPAEIANKIEFPPSLARLWHLRGYYGTLKHNVRGIYAYYLGWYDGNPATLDELPPRTLARKTLEYMGGVTAVIERAQEDYEQGNYRWVVHVLNQVLWTDPENMAARELASAAHTQLGYSAENATWRNAYLSAAIELTQGLPETPKLHRALRDVTRSMSVLHMLDALSIRLNASRAAGKTFIVNWILSDSAELAHSEICNCVLNHRDGNVSEAHATVTLTRSVIGQMSLESLNTNQFVDLVEAIEGNVDVVTELLGLLDHFPHWFPVASHDYKFEEYPNNELG
;
A
#
# COMPACT_ATOMS: atom_id res chain seq x y z
N ILE A 1 18.68 20.97 -0.27
CA ILE A 1 17.32 20.90 -0.88
C ILE A 1 17.28 21.60 -2.24
N LYS A 2 17.48 22.93 -2.32
CA LYS A 2 17.44 23.69 -3.59
C LYS A 2 18.27 23.08 -4.73
N PHE A 3 19.49 22.59 -4.43
CA PHE A 3 20.32 21.89 -5.41
C PHE A 3 19.61 20.66 -6.03
N MET A 4 19.06 19.77 -5.19
CA MET A 4 18.34 18.59 -5.66
C MET A 4 17.15 19.00 -6.53
N HIS A 5 16.36 19.95 -6.05
CA HIS A 5 15.22 20.51 -6.79
C HIS A 5 15.62 21.03 -8.18
N ASP A 6 16.44 22.07 -8.24
CA ASP A 6 16.75 22.76 -9.50
C ASP A 6 17.49 21.83 -10.48
N GLN A 7 18.37 20.96 -10.01
CA GLN A 7 19.07 20.02 -10.89
C GLN A 7 18.15 18.91 -11.40
N THR A 8 17.14 18.51 -10.63
CA THR A 8 16.12 17.57 -11.11
C THR A 8 15.29 18.24 -12.21
N LEU A 9 14.78 19.45 -11.99
CA LEU A 9 14.00 20.20 -12.99
C LEU A 9 14.82 20.53 -14.24
N ARG A 10 16.10 20.88 -14.07
CA ARG A 10 16.99 21.10 -15.20
C ARG A 10 17.10 19.85 -16.06
N LEU A 11 17.30 18.67 -15.47
CA LEU A 11 17.40 17.41 -16.22
C LEU A 11 16.04 16.96 -16.79
N MET A 12 14.92 17.23 -16.13
CA MET A 12 13.59 17.04 -16.73
C MET A 12 13.43 17.85 -18.02
N ASN A 13 13.85 19.12 -18.02
CA ASN A 13 13.83 19.97 -19.22
C ASN A 13 14.77 19.47 -20.33
N PHE A 14 15.73 18.60 -20.01
CA PHE A 14 16.55 17.87 -20.99
C PHE A 14 15.96 16.52 -21.41
N GLY A 15 14.76 16.17 -20.92
CA GLY A 15 14.06 14.93 -21.27
C GLY A 15 14.51 13.70 -20.48
N TYR A 16 15.30 13.84 -19.41
CA TYR A 16 15.70 12.69 -18.59
C TYR A 16 14.52 12.16 -17.77
N VAL A 17 14.38 10.84 -17.71
CA VAL A 17 13.36 10.15 -16.90
C VAL A 17 13.81 9.99 -15.43
N PRO A 18 12.91 9.68 -14.47
CA PRO A 18 13.23 9.68 -13.04
C PRO A 18 14.45 8.81 -12.68
N ALA A 19 14.55 7.63 -13.31
CA ALA A 19 15.63 6.69 -13.06
C ALA A 19 16.99 7.21 -13.55
N GLU A 20 17.04 7.90 -14.69
CA GLU A 20 18.27 8.49 -15.23
C GLU A 20 18.73 9.63 -14.34
N ILE A 21 17.81 10.52 -13.94
CA ILE A 21 18.10 11.64 -13.04
C ILE A 21 18.68 11.12 -11.72
N ALA A 22 18.05 10.10 -11.13
CA ALA A 22 18.50 9.49 -9.87
C ALA A 22 19.87 8.79 -9.95
N ASN A 23 20.35 8.43 -11.13
CA ASN A 23 21.68 7.87 -11.32
C ASN A 23 22.70 8.86 -11.92
N LYS A 24 22.26 10.09 -12.25
CA LYS A 24 23.10 11.14 -12.83
C LYS A 24 23.40 12.29 -11.87
N ILE A 25 22.45 12.67 -11.02
CA ILE A 25 22.67 13.76 -10.06
C ILE A 25 23.57 13.27 -8.93
N GLU A 26 24.65 14.01 -8.71
CA GLU A 26 25.52 13.89 -7.54
C GLU A 26 25.65 15.25 -6.86
N PHE A 27 25.87 15.23 -5.54
CA PHE A 27 26.20 16.47 -4.84
C PHE A 27 27.60 16.96 -5.27
N PRO A 28 27.78 18.27 -5.50
CA PRO A 28 29.12 18.82 -5.73
C PRO A 28 30.00 18.57 -4.50
N PRO A 29 31.35 18.56 -4.65
CA PRO A 29 32.27 18.28 -3.54
C PRO A 29 32.07 19.17 -2.30
N SER A 30 31.59 20.40 -2.48
CA SER A 30 31.25 21.33 -1.39
C SER A 30 30.13 20.82 -0.48
N LEU A 31 29.20 20.01 -1.01
CA LEU A 31 28.08 19.42 -0.29
C LEU A 31 28.33 17.95 0.08
N ALA A 32 28.93 17.16 -0.81
CA ALA A 32 29.09 15.71 -0.65
C ALA A 32 29.94 15.29 0.56
N ARG A 33 30.87 16.17 0.98
CA ARG A 33 31.76 15.95 2.14
C ARG A 33 31.10 16.22 3.50
N LEU A 34 29.90 16.82 3.52
CA LEU A 34 29.24 17.22 4.75
C LEU A 34 28.45 16.04 5.32
N TRP A 35 28.86 15.55 6.49
CA TRP A 35 28.24 14.41 7.15
C TRP A 35 26.72 14.55 7.34
N HIS A 36 26.23 15.74 7.69
CA HIS A 36 24.80 16.01 7.87
C HIS A 36 24.01 16.08 6.55
N LEU A 37 24.67 16.01 5.40
CA LEU A 37 24.03 15.90 4.08
C LEU A 37 24.13 14.49 3.47
N ARG A 38 24.73 13.53 4.19
CA ARG A 38 24.75 12.13 3.79
C ARG A 38 23.36 11.52 3.85
N GLY A 39 23.14 10.52 3.01
CA GLY A 39 21.81 9.94 2.79
C GLY A 39 21.38 8.94 3.85
N TYR A 40 21.44 9.27 5.15
CA TYR A 40 21.14 8.29 6.22
C TYR A 40 19.65 7.97 6.37
N TYR A 41 18.77 8.94 6.12
CA TYR A 41 17.31 8.77 6.23
C TYR A 41 16.63 8.93 4.88
N GLY A 42 16.73 10.13 4.31
CA GLY A 42 16.48 10.37 2.90
C GLY A 42 17.70 10.02 2.04
N THR A 43 17.53 9.79 0.75
CA THR A 43 18.65 9.69 -0.20
C THR A 43 18.45 10.64 -1.37
N LEU A 44 19.55 11.11 -1.94
CA LEU A 44 19.53 11.86 -3.19
C LEU A 44 18.71 11.12 -4.25
N LYS A 45 18.92 9.80 -4.38
CA LYS A 45 18.29 8.96 -5.41
C LYS A 45 16.77 8.85 -5.29
N HIS A 46 16.19 8.68 -4.09
CA HIS A 46 14.73 8.61 -3.98
C HIS A 46 14.10 10.02 -3.88
N ASN A 47 14.82 11.01 -3.33
CA ASN A 47 14.33 12.38 -3.24
C ASN A 47 14.14 13.01 -4.63
N VAL A 48 15.09 12.82 -5.56
CA VAL A 48 14.95 13.38 -6.92
C VAL A 48 13.83 12.71 -7.71
N ARG A 49 13.53 11.42 -7.44
CA ARG A 49 12.34 10.76 -7.98
C ARG A 49 11.06 11.35 -7.42
N GLY A 50 11.03 11.65 -6.12
CA GLY A 50 9.90 12.35 -5.50
C GLY A 50 9.67 13.75 -6.08
N ILE A 51 10.76 14.50 -6.34
CA ILE A 51 10.67 15.80 -7.02
C ILE A 51 10.14 15.65 -8.44
N TYR A 52 10.58 14.64 -9.19
CA TYR A 52 10.00 14.34 -10.50
C TYR A 52 8.50 14.05 -10.43
N ALA A 53 8.10 13.13 -9.55
CA ALA A 53 6.70 12.75 -9.39
C ALA A 53 5.81 13.94 -9.00
N TYR A 54 6.34 14.89 -8.22
CA TYR A 54 5.62 16.12 -7.88
C TYR A 54 5.32 17.00 -9.10
N TYR A 55 6.22 17.10 -10.08
CA TYR A 55 6.07 17.98 -11.24
C TYR A 55 5.43 17.31 -12.46
N LEU A 56 5.78 16.05 -12.74
CA LEU A 56 5.38 15.35 -13.96
C LEU A 56 4.52 14.09 -13.69
N GLY A 57 4.32 13.72 -12.42
CA GLY A 57 3.56 12.53 -12.05
C GLY A 57 4.32 11.23 -12.26
N TRP A 58 3.57 10.13 -12.40
CA TRP A 58 4.10 8.78 -12.50
C TRP A 58 4.58 8.41 -13.91
N TYR A 59 3.98 9.01 -14.95
CA TYR A 59 4.22 8.68 -16.34
C TYR A 59 5.50 9.33 -16.84
N ASP A 60 6.40 8.55 -17.46
CA ASP A 60 7.71 9.02 -17.92
C ASP A 60 7.69 9.68 -19.31
N GLY A 61 6.53 9.70 -19.97
CA GLY A 61 6.34 10.27 -21.30
C GLY A 61 6.50 9.28 -22.46
N ASN A 62 6.89 8.03 -22.22
CA ASN A 62 6.99 6.99 -23.25
C ASN A 62 5.71 6.16 -23.34
N PRO A 63 4.95 6.16 -24.46
CA PRO A 63 3.70 5.38 -24.56
C PRO A 63 3.83 3.88 -24.29
N ALA A 64 5.04 3.31 -24.38
CA ALA A 64 5.30 1.91 -24.04
C ALA A 64 5.04 1.57 -22.55
N THR A 65 5.05 2.57 -21.66
CA THR A 65 4.81 2.42 -20.20
C THR A 65 3.46 3.03 -19.77
N LEU A 66 2.62 3.45 -20.72
CA LEU A 66 1.36 4.14 -20.41
C LEU A 66 0.25 3.18 -19.93
N ASP A 67 0.16 2.01 -20.55
CA ASP A 67 -0.83 0.97 -20.24
C ASP A 67 -0.10 -0.37 -20.12
N GLU A 68 0.70 -0.49 -19.06
CA GLU A 68 1.52 -1.68 -18.81
C GLU A 68 0.66 -2.91 -18.51
N LEU A 69 1.12 -4.08 -18.97
CA LEU A 69 0.51 -5.35 -18.61
C LEU A 69 0.52 -5.53 -17.09
N PRO A 70 -0.53 -6.17 -16.50
CA PRO A 70 -0.50 -6.52 -15.09
C PRO A 70 0.77 -7.32 -14.72
N PRO A 71 1.35 -7.12 -13.52
CA PRO A 71 2.70 -7.60 -13.20
C PRO A 71 2.95 -9.09 -13.48
N ARG A 72 2.01 -9.98 -13.11
CA ARG A 72 2.13 -11.42 -13.38
C ARG A 72 2.14 -11.77 -14.87
N THR A 73 1.34 -11.06 -15.66
CA THR A 73 1.28 -11.26 -17.12
C THR A 73 2.54 -10.73 -17.79
N LEU A 74 3.03 -9.56 -17.37
CA LEU A 74 4.29 -8.98 -17.85
C LEU A 74 5.47 -9.91 -17.55
N ALA A 75 5.56 -10.40 -16.31
CA ALA A 75 6.62 -11.27 -15.85
C ALA A 75 6.69 -12.58 -16.65
N ARG A 76 5.55 -13.27 -16.81
CA ARG A 76 5.49 -14.51 -17.59
C ARG A 76 5.96 -14.31 -19.03
N LYS A 77 5.48 -13.26 -19.72
CA LYS A 77 5.93 -12.95 -21.09
C LYS A 77 7.42 -12.62 -21.14
N THR A 78 7.92 -11.87 -20.16
CA THR A 78 9.34 -11.51 -20.08
C THR A 78 10.21 -12.76 -19.94
N LEU A 79 9.83 -13.69 -19.06
CA LEU A 79 10.57 -14.94 -18.84
C LEU A 79 10.51 -15.87 -20.06
N GLU A 80 9.38 -15.94 -20.76
CA GLU A 80 9.27 -16.66 -22.03
C GLU A 80 10.33 -16.19 -23.05
N TYR A 81 10.54 -14.87 -23.16
CA TYR A 81 11.57 -14.29 -24.04
C TYR A 81 13.00 -14.53 -23.52
N MET A 82 13.18 -14.65 -22.21
CA MET A 82 14.49 -14.86 -21.59
C MET A 82 14.95 -16.33 -21.59
N GLY A 83 14.11 -17.27 -22.02
CA GLY A 83 14.42 -18.71 -22.06
C GLY A 83 13.82 -19.53 -20.91
N GLY A 84 12.85 -18.96 -20.19
CA GLY A 84 12.14 -19.61 -19.08
C GLY A 84 12.78 -19.40 -17.71
N VAL A 85 12.04 -19.81 -16.67
CA VAL A 85 12.42 -19.62 -15.26
C VAL A 85 13.79 -20.21 -14.93
N THR A 86 14.05 -21.46 -15.31
CA THR A 86 15.32 -22.15 -15.00
C THR A 86 16.52 -21.42 -15.58
N ALA A 87 16.49 -21.06 -16.87
CA ALA A 87 17.58 -20.35 -17.53
C ALA A 87 17.84 -18.96 -16.90
N VAL A 88 16.79 -18.29 -16.44
CA VAL A 88 16.91 -17.00 -15.74
C VAL A 88 17.57 -17.15 -14.38
N ILE A 89 17.19 -18.16 -13.58
CA ILE A 89 17.80 -18.41 -12.27
C ILE A 89 19.28 -18.76 -12.43
N GLU A 90 19.64 -19.61 -13.39
CA GLU A 90 21.04 -19.96 -13.69
C GLU A 90 21.89 -18.73 -14.02
N ARG A 91 21.41 -17.86 -14.90
CA ARG A 91 22.11 -16.60 -15.23
C ARG A 91 22.15 -15.62 -14.06
N ALA A 92 21.07 -15.54 -13.29
CA ALA A 92 21.02 -14.69 -12.09
C ALA A 92 22.05 -15.13 -11.05
N GLN A 93 22.35 -16.43 -10.95
CA GLN A 93 23.41 -16.96 -10.10
C GLN A 93 24.79 -16.46 -10.56
N GLU A 94 25.09 -16.51 -11.86
CA GLU A 94 26.33 -15.96 -12.43
C GLU A 94 26.47 -14.44 -12.16
N ASP A 95 25.37 -13.69 -12.31
CA ASP A 95 25.32 -12.26 -12.00
C ASP A 95 25.52 -11.98 -10.50
N TYR A 96 24.98 -12.85 -9.64
CA TYR A 96 25.17 -12.75 -8.20
C TYR A 96 26.64 -12.94 -7.82
N GLU A 97 27.32 -13.93 -8.39
CA GLU A 97 28.74 -14.20 -8.17
C GLU A 97 29.63 -13.04 -8.65
N GLN A 98 29.19 -12.31 -9.68
CA GLN A 98 29.84 -11.09 -10.18
C GLN A 98 29.52 -9.84 -9.37
N GLY A 99 28.62 -9.91 -8.38
CA GLY A 99 28.23 -8.77 -7.54
C GLY A 99 27.17 -7.86 -8.15
N ASN A 100 26.46 -8.29 -9.21
CA ASN A 100 25.43 -7.52 -9.90
C ASN A 100 24.09 -7.52 -9.15
N TYR A 101 24.11 -7.34 -7.83
CA TYR A 101 22.96 -7.59 -6.94
C TYR A 101 21.69 -6.81 -7.31
N ARG A 102 21.83 -5.57 -7.79
CA ARG A 102 20.67 -4.75 -8.22
C ARG A 102 19.93 -5.36 -9.42
N TRP A 103 20.67 -6.03 -10.30
CA TRP A 103 20.09 -6.74 -11.45
C TRP A 103 19.52 -8.09 -11.02
N VAL A 104 20.23 -8.83 -10.17
CA VAL A 104 19.76 -10.12 -9.61
C VAL A 104 18.40 -9.97 -8.95
N VAL A 105 18.21 -8.98 -8.05
CA VAL A 105 16.91 -8.76 -7.42
C VAL A 105 15.83 -8.34 -8.42
N HIS A 106 16.19 -7.59 -9.46
CA HIS A 106 15.22 -7.15 -10.49
C HIS A 106 14.73 -8.34 -11.33
N VAL A 107 15.63 -9.20 -11.79
CA VAL A 107 15.28 -10.31 -12.67
C VAL A 107 14.58 -11.44 -11.91
N LEU A 108 15.01 -11.74 -10.68
CA LEU A 108 14.34 -12.74 -9.84
C LEU A 108 12.96 -12.26 -9.37
N ASN A 109 12.74 -10.96 -9.23
CA ASN A 109 11.40 -10.41 -8.98
C ASN A 109 10.40 -10.78 -10.10
N GLN A 110 10.85 -10.92 -11.35
CA GLN A 110 10.00 -11.43 -12.44
C GLN A 110 9.65 -12.91 -12.24
N VAL A 111 10.62 -13.72 -11.78
CA VAL A 111 10.38 -15.12 -11.45
C VAL A 111 9.32 -15.24 -10.35
N LEU A 112 9.47 -14.48 -9.26
CA LEU A 112 8.56 -14.52 -8.11
C LEU A 112 7.14 -14.01 -8.42
N TRP A 113 6.99 -13.07 -9.35
CA TRP A 113 5.66 -12.70 -9.85
C TRP A 113 4.95 -13.85 -10.57
N THR A 114 5.70 -14.75 -11.21
CA THR A 114 5.16 -15.89 -11.98
C THR A 114 4.97 -17.12 -11.10
N ASP A 115 5.95 -17.41 -10.24
CA ASP A 115 6.01 -18.57 -9.35
C ASP A 115 6.51 -18.12 -7.97
N PRO A 116 5.62 -17.59 -7.10
CA PRO A 116 6.01 -17.07 -5.79
C PRO A 116 6.54 -18.14 -4.84
N GLU A 117 6.25 -19.42 -5.09
CA GLU A 117 6.72 -20.56 -4.28
C GLU A 117 8.10 -21.09 -4.73
N ASN A 118 8.72 -20.47 -5.75
CA ASN A 118 10.01 -20.89 -6.26
C ASN A 118 11.15 -20.68 -5.25
N MET A 119 11.48 -21.73 -4.50
CA MET A 119 12.47 -21.63 -3.42
C MET A 119 13.86 -21.19 -3.89
N ALA A 120 14.33 -21.67 -5.04
CA ALA A 120 15.62 -21.27 -5.59
C ALA A 120 15.67 -19.76 -5.88
N ALA A 121 14.60 -19.20 -6.46
CA ALA A 121 14.50 -17.77 -6.69
C ALA A 121 14.39 -16.97 -5.38
N ARG A 122 13.60 -17.44 -4.41
CA ARG A 122 13.44 -16.79 -3.09
C ARG A 122 14.77 -16.71 -2.35
N GLU A 123 15.51 -17.82 -2.30
CA GLU A 123 16.80 -17.90 -1.61
C GLU A 123 17.86 -16.98 -2.27
N LEU A 124 17.99 -17.03 -3.60
CA LEU A 124 18.96 -16.19 -4.30
C LEU A 124 18.60 -14.70 -4.23
N ALA A 125 17.31 -14.35 -4.34
CA ALA A 125 16.84 -12.98 -4.16
C ALA A 125 17.07 -12.49 -2.73
N SER A 126 16.85 -13.33 -1.72
CA SER A 126 17.14 -13.01 -0.31
C SER A 126 18.64 -12.73 -0.08
N ALA A 127 19.51 -13.55 -0.67
CA ALA A 127 20.95 -13.35 -0.60
C ALA A 127 21.36 -12.01 -1.28
N ALA A 128 20.84 -11.72 -2.46
CA ALA A 128 21.11 -10.48 -3.18
C ALA A 128 20.59 -9.23 -2.44
N HIS A 129 19.38 -9.30 -1.87
CA HIS A 129 18.85 -8.25 -1.01
C HIS A 129 19.72 -8.03 0.24
N THR A 130 20.23 -9.10 0.85
CA THR A 130 21.13 -8.99 2.00
C THR A 130 22.41 -8.21 1.64
N GLN A 131 23.03 -8.49 0.50
CA GLN A 131 24.21 -7.75 0.03
C GLN A 131 23.91 -6.27 -0.26
N LEU A 132 22.75 -5.96 -0.84
CA LEU A 132 22.29 -4.59 -1.03
C LEU A 132 22.05 -3.88 0.31
N GLY A 133 21.51 -4.57 1.31
CA GLY A 133 21.32 -4.06 2.66
C GLY A 133 22.63 -3.76 3.38
N TYR A 134 23.65 -4.61 3.21
CA TYR A 134 24.99 -4.37 3.76
C TYR A 134 25.70 -3.19 3.11
N SER A 135 25.49 -2.99 1.81
CA SER A 135 26.08 -1.89 1.05
C SER A 135 25.34 -0.56 1.19
N ALA A 136 24.14 -0.56 1.80
CA ALA A 136 23.32 0.64 1.94
C ALA A 136 23.80 1.54 3.08
N GLU A 137 24.27 2.74 2.75
CA GLU A 137 24.51 3.81 3.73
C GLU A 137 23.18 4.32 4.35
N ASN A 138 22.10 4.24 3.58
CA ASN A 138 20.79 4.70 3.99
C ASN A 138 20.07 3.67 4.88
N ALA A 139 19.64 4.09 6.06
CA ALA A 139 19.02 3.21 7.04
C ALA A 139 17.66 2.67 6.56
N THR A 140 16.85 3.47 5.85
CA THR A 140 15.54 3.03 5.38
C THR A 140 15.66 2.01 4.24
N TRP A 141 16.64 2.18 3.36
CA TRP A 141 16.98 1.20 2.32
C TRP A 141 17.58 -0.08 2.89
N ARG A 142 18.51 0.04 3.85
CA ARG A 142 19.03 -1.14 4.58
C ARG A 142 17.88 -1.95 5.15
N ASN A 143 16.98 -1.29 5.89
CA ASN A 143 15.85 -1.98 6.52
C ASN A 143 14.92 -2.60 5.47
N ALA A 144 14.58 -1.87 4.40
CA ALA A 144 13.72 -2.40 3.34
C ALA A 144 14.31 -3.66 2.67
N TYR A 145 15.60 -3.63 2.33
CA TYR A 145 16.26 -4.79 1.72
C TYR A 145 16.34 -5.99 2.68
N LEU A 146 16.70 -5.76 3.94
CA LEU A 146 16.79 -6.86 4.91
C LEU A 146 15.41 -7.42 5.27
N SER A 147 14.37 -6.58 5.31
CA SER A 147 12.99 -7.05 5.48
C SER A 147 12.52 -7.90 4.30
N ALA A 148 12.83 -7.50 3.06
CA ALA A 148 12.55 -8.33 1.88
C ALA A 148 13.27 -9.68 1.94
N ALA A 149 14.54 -9.69 2.35
CA ALA A 149 15.30 -10.93 2.52
C ALA A 149 14.68 -11.88 3.58
N ILE A 150 14.16 -11.33 4.68
CA ILE A 150 13.45 -12.09 5.71
C ILE A 150 12.13 -12.62 5.17
N GLU A 151 11.30 -11.79 4.53
CA GLU A 151 10.01 -12.22 3.97
C GLU A 151 10.17 -13.36 2.96
N LEU A 152 11.19 -13.27 2.10
CA LEU A 152 11.46 -14.30 1.08
C LEU A 152 11.82 -15.66 1.69
N THR A 153 12.43 -15.69 2.88
CA THR A 153 12.92 -16.93 3.51
C THR A 153 12.05 -17.43 4.67
N GLN A 154 11.35 -16.52 5.36
CA GLN A 154 10.57 -16.81 6.57
C GLN A 154 9.07 -16.56 6.39
N GLY A 155 8.66 -15.93 5.29
CA GLY A 155 7.27 -15.55 5.04
C GLY A 155 6.85 -14.28 5.79
N LEU A 156 5.54 -14.04 5.82
CA LEU A 156 4.94 -12.89 6.51
C LEU A 156 4.96 -13.07 8.04
N PRO A 157 5.07 -11.99 8.82
CA PRO A 157 4.95 -12.08 10.27
C PRO A 157 3.57 -12.58 10.70
N GLU A 158 3.53 -13.41 11.74
CA GLU A 158 2.27 -13.84 12.39
C GLU A 158 1.82 -12.88 13.49
N THR A 159 2.62 -11.84 13.82
CA THR A 159 2.33 -10.95 14.93
C THR A 159 1.19 -9.98 14.60
N PRO A 160 0.21 -9.78 15.50
CA PRO A 160 -0.85 -8.80 15.26
C PRO A 160 -0.29 -7.37 15.25
N LYS A 161 -0.80 -6.53 14.35
CA LYS A 161 -0.46 -5.10 14.35
C LYS A 161 -1.03 -4.44 15.60
N LEU A 162 -0.17 -3.81 16.39
CA LEU A 162 -0.58 -3.01 17.54
C LEU A 162 -1.17 -1.67 17.07
N HIS A 163 -2.51 -1.58 16.98
CA HIS A 163 -3.23 -0.34 16.66
C HIS A 163 -3.25 0.69 17.81
N ARG A 164 -2.43 0.52 18.87
CA ARG A 164 -2.50 1.35 20.08
C ARG A 164 -2.31 2.84 19.80
N ALA A 165 -1.36 3.19 18.93
CA ALA A 165 -1.13 4.58 18.52
C ALA A 165 -2.29 5.13 17.67
N LEU A 166 -2.97 4.27 16.90
CA LEU A 166 -4.11 4.68 16.07
C LEU A 166 -5.33 5.00 16.92
N ARG A 167 -5.59 4.28 18.02
CA ARG A 167 -6.76 4.55 18.87
C ARG A 167 -6.78 5.95 19.51
N ASP A 168 -5.63 6.44 19.96
CA ASP A 168 -5.52 7.82 20.50
C ASP A 168 -5.60 8.88 19.39
N VAL A 169 -5.08 8.58 18.20
CA VAL A 169 -5.22 9.45 17.02
C VAL A 169 -6.68 9.54 16.59
N THR A 170 -7.41 8.42 16.55
CA THR A 170 -8.82 8.39 16.15
C THR A 170 -9.68 9.23 17.08
N ARG A 171 -9.39 9.27 18.39
CA ARG A 171 -10.09 10.15 19.33
C ARG A 171 -9.99 11.63 18.97
N SER A 172 -8.91 12.04 18.31
CA SER A 172 -8.66 13.42 17.88
C SER A 172 -9.19 13.74 16.48
N MET A 173 -9.65 12.74 15.73
CA MET A 173 -10.25 12.94 14.40
C MET A 173 -11.68 13.45 14.52
N SER A 174 -12.17 14.23 13.55
CA SER A 174 -13.59 14.54 13.41
C SER A 174 -14.38 13.28 13.08
N VAL A 175 -15.68 13.24 13.39
CA VAL A 175 -16.54 12.11 13.00
C VAL A 175 -16.49 11.84 11.49
N LEU A 176 -16.44 12.88 10.66
CA LEU A 176 -16.33 12.74 9.21
C LEU A 176 -15.05 12.02 8.79
N HIS A 177 -13.88 12.35 9.36
CA HIS A 177 -12.64 11.65 9.01
C HIS A 177 -12.64 10.18 9.48
N MET A 178 -13.33 9.85 10.58
CA MET A 178 -13.51 8.45 10.99
C MET A 178 -14.37 7.71 9.97
N LEU A 179 -15.48 8.33 9.57
CA LEU A 179 -16.37 7.80 8.54
C LEU A 179 -15.67 7.68 7.18
N ASP A 180 -14.83 8.64 6.77
CA ASP A 180 -14.02 8.53 5.55
C ASP A 180 -13.11 7.31 5.59
N ALA A 181 -12.51 6.97 6.74
CA ALA A 181 -11.74 5.74 6.88
C ALA A 181 -12.60 4.48 6.70
N LEU A 182 -13.87 4.53 7.10
CA LEU A 182 -14.85 3.48 6.81
C LEU A 182 -15.16 3.38 5.31
N SER A 183 -15.30 4.51 4.61
CA SER A 183 -15.63 4.56 3.19
C SER A 183 -14.59 3.84 2.31
N ILE A 184 -13.30 3.89 2.69
CA ILE A 184 -12.21 3.21 1.99
C ILE A 184 -12.39 1.69 1.98
N ARG A 185 -13.11 1.15 2.98
CA ARG A 185 -13.39 -0.29 3.10
C ARG A 185 -14.59 -0.72 2.28
N LEU A 186 -15.37 0.18 1.68
CA LEU A 186 -16.55 -0.20 0.93
C LEU A 186 -16.17 -1.05 -0.30
N ASN A 187 -16.70 -2.27 -0.36
CA ASN A 187 -16.55 -3.13 -1.53
C ASN A 187 -17.59 -2.74 -2.59
N ALA A 188 -17.14 -2.08 -3.66
CA ALA A 188 -18.01 -1.56 -4.70
C ALA A 188 -18.84 -2.65 -5.42
N SER A 189 -18.28 -3.85 -5.59
CA SER A 189 -18.98 -4.98 -6.22
C SER A 189 -20.15 -5.48 -5.38
N ARG A 190 -19.96 -5.58 -4.05
CA ARG A 190 -21.05 -5.93 -3.11
C ARG A 190 -22.09 -4.81 -2.98
N ALA A 191 -21.66 -3.55 -3.10
CA ALA A 191 -22.53 -2.37 -2.97
C ALA A 191 -23.36 -2.06 -4.23
N ALA A 192 -23.21 -2.84 -5.31
CA ALA A 192 -23.92 -2.62 -6.56
C ALA A 192 -25.44 -2.59 -6.38
N GLY A 193 -26.06 -1.50 -6.86
CA GLY A 193 -27.51 -1.30 -6.78
C GLY A 193 -28.06 -0.97 -5.38
N LYS A 194 -27.20 -0.79 -4.38
CA LYS A 194 -27.62 -0.42 -3.02
C LYS A 194 -27.76 1.09 -2.89
N THR A 195 -28.81 1.53 -2.20
CA THR A 195 -29.02 2.95 -1.88
C THR A 195 -29.77 3.07 -0.57
N PHE A 196 -29.14 3.72 0.41
CA PHE A 196 -29.74 3.97 1.72
C PHE A 196 -28.94 5.04 2.47
N ILE A 197 -29.54 5.57 3.54
CA ILE A 197 -28.95 6.61 4.39
C ILE A 197 -29.00 6.15 5.84
N VAL A 198 -27.89 6.32 6.56
CA VAL A 198 -27.76 6.05 8.00
C VAL A 198 -27.32 7.32 8.72
N ASN A 199 -28.08 7.76 9.72
CA ASN A 199 -27.68 8.82 10.65
C ASN A 199 -26.81 8.25 11.77
N TRP A 200 -25.87 9.05 12.25
CA TRP A 200 -24.95 8.75 13.35
C TRP A 200 -25.05 9.85 14.41
N ILE A 201 -25.37 9.45 15.63
CA ILE A 201 -25.42 10.32 16.80
C ILE A 201 -24.31 9.89 17.75
N LEU A 202 -23.33 10.77 17.97
CA LEU A 202 -22.27 10.52 18.94
C LEU A 202 -22.69 11.07 20.30
N SER A 203 -23.16 10.20 21.19
CA SER A 203 -23.78 10.57 22.47
C SER A 203 -22.87 11.33 23.42
N ASP A 204 -21.57 11.05 23.36
CA ASP A 204 -20.52 11.59 24.25
C ASP A 204 -19.95 12.94 23.78
N SER A 205 -20.20 13.34 22.54
CA SER A 205 -19.68 14.57 21.92
C SER A 205 -20.75 15.46 21.29
N ALA A 206 -22.00 14.96 21.20
CA ALA A 206 -23.12 15.61 20.53
C ALA A 206 -22.87 15.93 19.04
N GLU A 207 -21.90 15.26 18.42
CA GLU A 207 -21.68 15.31 16.98
C GLU A 207 -22.76 14.50 16.25
N LEU A 208 -23.28 15.08 15.16
CA LEU A 208 -24.27 14.48 14.30
C LEU A 208 -23.67 14.38 12.90
N ALA A 209 -23.84 13.23 12.25
CA ALA A 209 -23.42 13.02 10.87
C ALA A 209 -24.33 11.99 10.21
N HIS A 210 -24.30 11.90 8.88
CA HIS A 210 -24.94 10.81 8.17
C HIS A 210 -24.03 10.25 7.08
N SER A 211 -24.26 8.98 6.77
CA SER A 211 -23.66 8.28 5.64
C SER A 211 -24.71 7.95 4.60
N GLU A 212 -24.42 8.24 3.34
CA GLU A 212 -25.24 7.89 2.19
C GLU A 212 -24.48 6.91 1.30
N ILE A 213 -25.06 5.72 1.07
CA ILE A 213 -24.61 4.84 0.00
C ILE A 213 -25.39 5.17 -1.26
N CYS A 214 -24.67 5.47 -2.33
CA CYS A 214 -25.21 5.59 -3.67
C CYS A 214 -24.09 5.35 -4.69
N ASN A 215 -24.38 4.76 -5.85
CA ASN A 215 -23.39 4.55 -6.92
C ASN A 215 -22.10 3.83 -6.46
N CYS A 216 -22.24 2.84 -5.57
CA CYS A 216 -21.12 2.10 -4.99
C CYS A 216 -20.08 2.96 -4.24
N VAL A 217 -20.48 4.14 -3.75
CA VAL A 217 -19.69 4.99 -2.86
C VAL A 217 -20.43 5.25 -1.56
N LEU A 218 -19.67 5.48 -0.48
CA LEU A 218 -20.18 5.84 0.84
C LEU A 218 -19.77 7.29 1.12
N ASN A 219 -20.74 8.21 1.08
CA ASN A 219 -20.51 9.64 1.30
C ASN A 219 -20.90 10.04 2.72
N HIS A 220 -20.21 11.01 3.30
CA HIS A 220 -20.44 11.48 4.66
C HIS A 220 -20.65 12.98 4.70
N ARG A 221 -21.58 13.43 5.54
CA ARG A 221 -21.87 14.86 5.75
C ARG A 221 -22.25 15.12 7.20
N ASP A 222 -21.99 16.34 7.65
CA ASP A 222 -22.41 16.80 8.98
C ASP A 222 -23.94 16.89 9.08
N GLY A 223 -24.46 16.62 10.28
CA GLY A 223 -25.87 16.66 10.61
C GLY A 223 -26.63 15.37 10.29
N ASN A 224 -27.86 15.29 10.81
CA ASN A 224 -28.80 14.21 10.50
C ASN A 224 -29.78 14.66 9.42
N VAL A 225 -30.33 13.68 8.69
CA VAL A 225 -31.40 13.91 7.71
C VAL A 225 -32.65 13.13 8.08
N SER A 226 -33.82 13.68 7.74
CA SER A 226 -35.12 13.07 8.04
C SER A 226 -35.40 11.81 7.21
N GLU A 227 -34.78 11.70 6.04
CA GLU A 227 -34.92 10.59 5.08
C GLU A 227 -34.04 9.38 5.44
N ALA A 228 -33.33 9.43 6.57
CA ALA A 228 -32.48 8.33 7.00
C ALA A 228 -33.32 7.07 7.26
N HIS A 229 -32.82 5.94 6.76
CA HIS A 229 -33.47 4.64 6.91
C HIS A 229 -33.21 4.06 8.30
N ALA A 230 -32.08 4.43 8.91
CA ALA A 230 -31.73 4.10 10.28
C ALA A 230 -30.99 5.27 10.94
N THR A 231 -31.15 5.40 12.26
CA THR A 231 -30.36 6.31 13.10
C THR A 231 -29.66 5.48 14.17
N VAL A 232 -28.34 5.57 14.23
CA VAL A 232 -27.52 4.83 15.19
C VAL A 232 -26.93 5.80 16.21
N THR A 233 -27.18 5.53 17.49
CA THR A 233 -26.60 6.28 18.61
C THR A 233 -25.48 5.46 19.24
N LEU A 234 -24.29 6.04 19.35
CA LEU A 234 -23.08 5.38 19.82
C LEU A 234 -22.09 6.39 20.44
N THR A 235 -21.03 5.90 21.08
CA THR A 235 -19.95 6.78 21.56
C THR A 235 -18.87 6.99 20.50
N ARG A 236 -18.10 8.07 20.58
CA ARG A 236 -16.95 8.31 19.68
C ARG A 236 -15.98 7.13 19.63
N SER A 237 -15.81 6.44 20.76
CA SER A 237 -14.93 5.27 20.83
C SER A 237 -15.39 4.12 19.92
N VAL A 238 -16.71 3.92 19.78
CA VAL A 238 -17.29 2.81 19.01
C VAL A 238 -17.13 3.07 17.51
N ILE A 239 -17.43 4.29 17.04
CA ILE A 239 -17.22 4.65 15.63
C ILE A 239 -15.73 4.66 15.27
N GLY A 240 -14.86 5.11 16.19
CA GLY A 240 -13.41 5.03 15.99
C GLY A 240 -12.91 3.59 15.90
N GLN A 241 -13.47 2.68 16.71
CA GLN A 241 -13.18 1.25 16.61
C GLN A 241 -13.68 0.67 15.29
N MET A 242 -14.93 0.93 14.91
CA MET A 242 -15.51 0.49 13.64
C MET A 242 -14.70 0.96 12.42
N SER A 243 -14.08 2.14 12.50
CA SER A 243 -13.27 2.71 11.42
C SER A 243 -11.90 2.01 11.25
N LEU A 244 -11.33 1.50 12.35
CA LEU A 244 -10.01 0.87 12.35
C LEU A 244 -10.05 -0.66 12.30
N GLU A 245 -11.12 -1.26 12.80
CA GLU A 245 -11.26 -2.69 13.02
C GLU A 245 -12.50 -3.23 12.32
N SER A 246 -12.50 -4.51 11.98
CA SER A 246 -13.72 -5.17 11.52
C SER A 246 -14.56 -5.59 12.71
N LEU A 247 -15.79 -5.09 12.75
CA LEU A 247 -16.81 -5.52 13.70
C LEU A 247 -17.84 -6.33 12.92
N ASN A 248 -18.19 -7.52 13.42
CA ASN A 248 -19.37 -8.21 12.91
C ASN A 248 -20.65 -7.53 13.45
N THR A 249 -21.79 -7.85 12.85
CA THR A 249 -23.08 -7.24 13.21
C THR A 249 -23.40 -7.37 14.69
N ASN A 250 -23.21 -8.55 15.29
CA ASN A 250 -23.52 -8.76 16.70
C ASN A 250 -22.63 -7.90 17.60
N GLN A 251 -21.32 -7.88 17.33
CA GLN A 251 -20.38 -7.03 18.06
C GLN A 251 -20.74 -5.55 17.92
N PHE A 252 -21.15 -5.11 16.74
CA PHE A 252 -21.54 -3.73 16.52
C PHE A 252 -22.81 -3.39 17.30
N VAL A 253 -23.84 -4.23 17.21
CA VAL A 253 -25.10 -4.06 17.95
C VAL A 253 -24.89 -4.04 19.46
N ASP A 254 -23.99 -4.88 19.98
CA ASP A 254 -23.64 -4.92 21.41
C ASP A 254 -22.89 -3.66 21.89
N LEU A 255 -22.24 -2.92 20.98
CA LEU A 255 -21.43 -1.74 21.29
C LEU A 255 -22.19 -0.42 21.14
N VAL A 256 -23.27 -0.39 20.34
CA VAL A 256 -24.08 0.83 20.15
C VAL A 256 -25.11 0.99 21.27
N GLU A 257 -25.51 2.23 21.54
CA GLU A 257 -26.47 2.56 22.60
C GLU A 257 -27.91 2.40 22.11
N ALA A 258 -28.18 2.74 20.85
CA ALA A 258 -29.50 2.58 20.23
C ALA A 258 -29.40 2.49 18.71
N ILE A 259 -30.35 1.78 18.10
CA ILE A 259 -30.63 1.82 16.66
C ILE A 259 -32.13 2.07 16.49
N GLU A 260 -32.47 3.15 15.81
CA GLU A 260 -33.85 3.51 15.45
C GLU A 260 -34.05 3.34 13.93
N GLY A 261 -35.24 2.92 13.51
CA GLY A 261 -35.54 2.66 12.10
C GLY A 261 -35.20 1.23 11.66
N ASN A 262 -34.68 1.07 10.44
CA ASN A 262 -34.42 -0.23 9.83
C ASN A 262 -33.00 -0.76 10.17
N VAL A 263 -32.93 -1.70 11.12
CA VAL A 263 -31.67 -2.35 11.54
C VAL A 263 -31.00 -3.16 10.42
N ASP A 264 -31.76 -3.65 9.45
CA ASP A 264 -31.20 -4.44 8.34
C ASP A 264 -30.27 -3.59 7.48
N VAL A 265 -30.52 -2.29 7.37
CA VAL A 265 -29.66 -1.34 6.63
C VAL A 265 -28.28 -1.20 7.29
N VAL A 266 -28.24 -1.20 8.62
CA VAL A 266 -26.97 -1.13 9.37
C VAL A 266 -26.19 -2.44 9.21
N THR A 267 -26.89 -3.57 9.28
CA THR A 267 -26.32 -4.91 9.03
C THR A 267 -25.77 -5.02 7.60
N GLU A 268 -26.54 -4.52 6.63
CA GLU A 268 -26.15 -4.48 5.23
C GLU A 268 -24.90 -3.63 5.03
N LEU A 269 -24.84 -2.40 5.57
CA LEU A 269 -23.64 -1.55 5.52
C LEU A 269 -22.40 -2.29 6.01
N LEU A 270 -22.46 -2.92 7.19
CA LEU A 270 -21.31 -3.68 7.73
C LEU A 270 -20.91 -4.83 6.81
N GLY A 271 -21.90 -5.51 6.23
CA GLY A 271 -21.71 -6.58 5.24
C GLY A 271 -21.16 -6.11 3.88
N LEU A 272 -21.07 -4.80 3.62
CA LEU A 272 -20.45 -4.24 2.41
C LEU A 272 -18.97 -3.86 2.62
N LEU A 273 -18.48 -3.85 3.85
CA LEU A 273 -17.12 -3.41 4.15
C LEU A 273 -16.13 -4.59 4.06
N ASP A 274 -14.99 -4.35 3.42
CA ASP A 274 -13.87 -5.27 3.39
C ASP A 274 -13.10 -5.20 4.72
N HIS A 275 -12.37 -6.29 4.99
CA HIS A 275 -11.35 -6.37 6.02
C HIS A 275 -9.99 -6.44 5.35
N PHE A 276 -9.12 -5.47 5.66
CA PHE A 276 -7.77 -5.47 5.12
C PHE A 276 -6.85 -6.37 5.94
N PRO A 277 -6.07 -7.25 5.30
CA PRO A 277 -5.12 -8.08 6.03
C PRO A 277 -4.06 -7.20 6.70
N HIS A 278 -3.66 -7.57 7.92
CA HIS A 278 -2.62 -6.84 8.64
C HIS A 278 -1.27 -6.90 7.92
N TRP A 279 -0.94 -8.07 7.39
CA TRP A 279 0.26 -8.32 6.60
C TRP A 279 -0.14 -8.81 5.22
N PHE A 280 0.48 -8.26 4.20
CA PHE A 280 0.31 -8.66 2.80
C PHE A 280 1.69 -8.83 2.17
N PRO A 281 1.83 -9.74 1.19
CA PRO A 281 3.11 -9.99 0.52
C PRO A 281 3.59 -8.75 -0.23
N VAL A 282 4.90 -8.51 -0.17
CA VAL A 282 5.57 -7.38 -0.83
C VAL A 282 6.73 -7.86 -1.69
N ALA A 283 7.65 -8.63 -1.12
CA ALA A 283 8.81 -9.16 -1.84
C ALA A 283 8.54 -10.53 -2.45
N SER A 284 7.71 -11.36 -1.80
CA SER A 284 7.40 -12.71 -2.26
C SER A 284 6.38 -12.77 -3.40
N HIS A 285 5.53 -11.74 -3.53
CA HIS A 285 4.41 -11.71 -4.48
C HIS A 285 3.47 -12.92 -4.36
N ASP A 286 3.32 -13.47 -3.15
CA ASP A 286 2.27 -14.46 -2.87
C ASP A 286 0.91 -13.88 -3.33
N TYR A 287 -0.02 -14.76 -3.72
CA TYR A 287 -1.30 -14.33 -4.28
C TYR A 287 -2.08 -13.45 -3.29
N LYS A 288 -2.64 -12.35 -3.80
CA LYS A 288 -3.49 -11.45 -3.02
C LYS A 288 -4.92 -12.02 -2.94
N PHE A 289 -5.73 -11.42 -2.06
CA PHE A 289 -7.07 -11.88 -1.68
C PHE A 289 -7.98 -12.31 -2.85
N GLU A 290 -7.98 -11.57 -3.96
CA GLU A 290 -8.80 -11.89 -5.15
C GLU A 290 -8.03 -12.60 -6.28
N GLU A 291 -6.73 -12.84 -6.10
CA GLU A 291 -5.86 -13.44 -7.12
C GLU A 291 -5.71 -14.96 -6.97
N TYR A 292 -6.34 -15.58 -5.97
CA TYR A 292 -6.28 -17.03 -5.80
C TYR A 292 -6.93 -17.74 -7.01
N PRO A 293 -6.21 -18.66 -7.69
CA PRO A 293 -6.68 -19.30 -8.92
C PRO A 293 -7.98 -20.12 -8.77
N ASN A 294 -8.41 -20.40 -7.53
CA ASN A 294 -9.69 -20.98 -7.19
C ASN A 294 -10.27 -20.14 -6.05
N ASN A 295 -11.54 -19.71 -6.15
CA ASN A 295 -12.30 -19.01 -5.11
C ASN A 295 -12.49 -19.88 -3.85
N GLU A 296 -11.40 -20.23 -3.17
CA GLU A 296 -11.41 -20.82 -1.84
C GLU A 296 -10.66 -19.87 -0.93
N LEU A 297 -11.40 -18.94 -0.34
CA LEU A 297 -11.05 -18.41 0.97
C LEU A 297 -12.15 -18.85 1.92
N GLY A 298 -11.77 -19.69 2.89
CA GLY A 298 -12.47 -19.82 4.16
C GLY A 298 -12.27 -18.58 5.03
#